data_AF-A0A528GL68-F1
#
_entry.id   AF-A0A528GL68-F1
#
_cell.length_a   1.000
_cell.length_b   1.000
_cell.length_c   1.000
_cell.angle_alpha   90.00
_cell.angle_beta   90.00
_cell.angle_gamma   90.00
#
_symmetry.space_group_name_H-M   'P 1'
#
loop_
_entity.id
_entity.type
_entity.pdbx_description
1 polymer ?
#
loop_
_entity_poly.entity_id
_entity_poly.type
_entity_poly.pdbx_seq_one_letter_code
_entity_poly.pdbx_strand_id
1 'polypeptide(L)'
;LDPNYFTKEGFGALVARFGADVPVELSTPVRKILWDVPGVACVTDRGTIRAKAAIVTASPAVLAFEEIEFAPALPDTHFAAFFDLPMGMLTKLPVEIRGTRLGLAPFDDLLIERLARHDIYFLCFPFDLDLM
;
A
#
# COMPACT_ATOMS: atom_id res chain seq x y z
N LEU A 1 -10.11 -21.82 8.41
CA LEU A 1 -9.12 -20.80 8.00
C LEU A 1 -8.38 -20.41 9.27
N ASP A 2 -7.06 -20.25 9.20
CA ASP A 2 -6.30 -19.69 10.33
C ASP A 2 -6.83 -18.28 10.65
N PRO A 3 -6.80 -17.86 11.93
CA PRO A 3 -7.35 -16.57 12.32
C PRO A 3 -6.58 -15.42 11.65
N ASN A 4 -7.31 -14.43 11.14
CA ASN A 4 -6.72 -13.16 10.74
C ASN A 4 -6.23 -12.43 12.00
N TYR A 5 -4.92 -12.18 12.09
CA TYR A 5 -4.34 -11.42 13.20
C TYR A 5 -4.50 -9.92 12.96
N PHE A 6 -5.42 -9.29 13.68
CA PHE A 6 -5.63 -7.84 13.62
C PHE A 6 -4.70 -7.09 14.58
N THR A 7 -4.36 -5.86 14.21
CA THR A 7 -3.62 -4.92 15.06
C THR A 7 -4.58 -3.89 15.61
N LYS A 8 -4.72 -3.80 16.93
CA LYS A 8 -5.66 -2.88 17.59
C LYS A 8 -5.36 -1.42 17.26
N GLU A 9 -4.07 -1.08 17.17
CA GLU A 9 -3.57 0.25 16.84
C GLU A 9 -3.54 0.51 15.32
N GLY A 10 -3.97 -0.46 14.50
CA GLY A 10 -3.88 -0.44 13.05
C GLY A 10 -2.50 -0.84 12.51
N PHE A 11 -2.48 -1.39 11.30
CA PHE A 11 -1.23 -1.87 10.67
C PHE A 11 -0.22 -0.73 10.42
N GLY A 12 -0.69 0.50 10.22
CA GLY A 12 0.17 1.68 10.10
C GLY A 12 1.02 1.94 11.34
N ALA A 13 0.51 1.67 12.55
CA ALA A 13 1.28 1.79 13.78
C ALA A 13 2.41 0.76 13.85
N LEU A 14 2.16 -0.46 13.37
CA LEU A 14 3.20 -1.49 13.25
C LEU A 14 4.31 -1.04 12.29
N VAL A 15 3.96 -0.53 11.11
CA VAL A 15 4.92 -0.03 10.11
C VAL A 15 5.74 1.13 10.69
N ALA A 16 5.09 2.11 11.32
CA ALA A 16 5.76 3.25 11.93
C ALA A 16 6.74 2.83 13.04
N ARG A 17 6.37 1.85 13.87
CA ARG A 17 7.25 1.31 14.90
C ARG A 17 8.41 0.52 14.31
N PHE A 18 8.15 -0.27 13.27
CA PHE A 18 9.17 -1.10 12.62
C PHE A 18 10.25 -0.25 11.94
N GLY A 19 9.87 0.85 11.28
CA GLY A 19 10.80 1.75 10.59
C GLY A 19 11.32 2.93 11.42
N ALA A 20 11.14 2.93 12.74
CA ALA A 20 11.37 4.10 13.59
C ALA A 20 12.84 4.59 13.60
N ASP A 21 13.80 3.72 13.31
CA ASP A 21 15.23 3.99 13.27
C ASP A 21 15.77 4.24 11.85
N VAL A 22 14.90 4.16 10.83
CA VAL A 22 15.27 4.40 9.44
C VAL A 22 15.03 5.88 9.10
N PRO A 23 16.04 6.62 8.60
CA PRO A 23 15.83 7.98 8.12
C PRO A 23 14.90 7.99 6.90
N VAL A 24 13.78 8.73 6.97
CA VAL A 24 12.79 8.82 5.89
C VAL A 24 12.56 10.28 5.51
N GLU A 25 12.60 10.57 4.20
CA GLU A 25 12.17 11.86 3.66
C GLU A 25 10.80 11.73 2.99
N LEU A 26 9.78 12.29 3.63
CA LEU A 26 8.43 12.37 3.06
C LEU A 26 8.32 13.50 2.02
N SER A 27 7.25 13.48 1.22
CA SER A 27 6.98 14.49 0.19
C SER A 27 8.16 14.75 -0.77
N THR A 28 8.98 13.72 -1.00
CA THR A 28 10.18 13.77 -1.85
C THR A 28 10.04 12.72 -2.96
N PRO A 29 9.07 12.90 -3.89
CA PRO A 29 8.87 11.94 -4.97
C PRO A 29 10.10 11.89 -5.88
N VAL A 30 10.59 10.67 -6.14
CA VAL A 30 11.60 10.44 -7.18
C VAL A 30 10.91 10.53 -8.53
N ARG A 31 11.44 11.36 -9.43
CA ARG A 31 10.94 11.54 -10.80
C ARG A 31 11.72 10.74 -11.82
N LYS A 32 13.02 10.55 -11.55
CA LYS A 32 13.93 9.86 -12.47
C LYS A 32 15.04 9.13 -11.73
N ILE A 33 15.44 7.97 -12.22
CA ILE A 33 16.55 7.17 -11.70
C ILE A 33 17.59 7.00 -12.82
N LEU A 34 18.79 7.56 -12.59
CA LEU A 34 19.96 7.34 -13.44
C LEU A 34 20.75 6.16 -12.88
N TRP A 35 21.00 5.13 -13.69
CA TRP A 35 21.62 3.88 -13.22
C TRP A 35 22.71 3.32 -14.13
N ASP A 36 23.12 4.07 -15.17
CA ASP A 36 24.32 3.82 -15.98
C ASP A 36 25.55 4.65 -15.53
N VAL A 37 25.46 5.26 -14.36
CA VAL A 37 26.53 6.06 -13.75
C VAL A 37 27.27 5.24 -12.68
N PRO A 38 28.42 5.71 -12.15
CA PRO A 38 29.01 5.10 -10.96
C PRO A 38 28.03 5.14 -9.77
N GLY A 39 27.38 3.99 -9.49
CA GLY A 39 26.29 3.88 -8.53
C GLY A 39 24.93 4.19 -9.15
N VAL A 40 24.09 4.94 -8.44
CA VAL A 40 22.79 5.39 -8.90
C VAL A 40 22.54 6.85 -8.47
N ALA A 41 21.71 7.56 -9.24
CA ALA A 41 21.27 8.90 -8.90
C ALA A 41 19.75 9.04 -9.04
N CYS A 42 19.08 9.39 -7.95
CA CYS A 42 17.62 9.61 -7.90
C CYS A 42 17.34 11.11 -7.97
N VAL A 43 16.68 11.55 -9.03
CA VAL A 43 16.30 12.96 -9.25
C VAL A 43 14.92 13.20 -8.65
N THR A 44 14.81 14.26 -7.86
CA THR A 44 13.58 14.72 -7.20
C THR A 44 13.42 16.22 -7.43
N ASP A 45 12.24 16.76 -7.14
CA ASP A 45 11.99 18.21 -7.20
C ASP A 45 12.81 19.00 -6.16
N ARG A 46 13.40 18.31 -5.17
CA ARG A 46 14.25 18.89 -4.11
C ARG A 46 15.75 18.72 -4.37
N GLY A 47 16.13 18.11 -5.49
CA GLY A 47 17.52 17.83 -5.86
C GLY A 47 17.79 16.36 -6.13
N THR A 48 19.07 16.01 -6.29
CA THR A 48 19.51 14.66 -6.67
C THR A 48 20.21 13.95 -5.52
N ILE A 49 19.70 12.77 -5.17
CA ILE A 49 20.29 11.88 -4.18
C ILE A 49 21.20 10.87 -4.91
N ARG A 50 22.44 10.69 -4.43
CA ARG A 50 23.40 9.72 -5.02
C ARG A 50 23.70 8.61 -4.02
N ALA A 51 23.69 7.37 -4.51
CA ALA A 51 23.95 6.18 -3.71
C ALA A 51 24.70 5.11 -4.51
N LYS A 52 25.15 4.05 -3.84
CA LYS A 52 25.79 2.90 -4.52
C LYS A 52 24.77 1.99 -5.21
N ALA A 53 23.54 1.95 -4.71
CA ALA A 53 22.44 1.15 -5.23
C ALA A 53 21.11 1.79 -4.79
N ALA A 54 20.02 1.45 -5.49
CA ALA A 54 18.65 1.80 -5.12
C ALA A 54 17.80 0.53 -5.06
N ILE A 55 16.95 0.43 -4.04
CA ILE A 55 15.88 -0.57 -3.96
C ILE A 55 14.58 0.17 -4.24
N VAL A 56 13.88 -0.23 -5.31
CA VAL A 56 12.63 0.42 -5.73
C VAL A 56 11.45 -0.43 -5.24
N THR A 57 10.67 0.13 -4.33
CA THR A 57 9.47 -0.50 -3.75
C THR A 57 8.19 0.24 -4.14
N ALA A 58 8.22 0.99 -5.26
CA ALA A 58 7.04 1.61 -5.83
C ALA A 58 6.08 0.53 -6.36
N SER A 59 4.79 0.85 -6.44
CA SER A 59 3.81 -0.10 -6.94
C SER A 59 4.03 -0.38 -8.44
N PRO A 60 3.67 -1.59 -8.94
CA PRO A 60 3.77 -1.90 -10.37
C PRO A 60 3.05 -0.87 -11.25
N ALA A 61 1.91 -0.32 -10.81
CA ALA A 61 1.21 0.72 -11.56
C ALA A 61 2.01 2.03 -11.69
N VAL A 62 2.65 2.51 -10.61
CA VAL A 62 3.51 3.71 -10.66
C VAL A 62 4.65 3.52 -11.69
N LEU A 63 5.20 2.30 -11.76
CA LEU A 63 6.26 1.97 -12.72
C LEU A 63 5.72 1.80 -14.15
N ALA A 64 4.57 1.15 -14.32
CA ALA A 64 3.93 0.94 -15.62
C ALA A 64 3.46 2.24 -16.28
N PHE A 65 3.03 3.22 -15.48
CA PHE A 65 2.66 4.56 -15.95
C PHE A 65 3.85 5.53 -16.03
N GLU A 66 5.07 5.03 -15.81
CA GLU A 66 6.31 5.80 -15.94
C GLU A 66 6.33 7.09 -15.10
N GLU A 67 5.67 7.10 -13.94
CA GLU A 67 5.77 8.22 -12.99
C GLU A 67 7.20 8.38 -12.43
N ILE A 68 8.00 7.30 -12.53
CA ILE A 68 9.43 7.27 -12.28
C ILE A 68 10.13 6.84 -13.59
N GLU A 69 10.83 7.77 -14.23
CA GLU A 69 11.61 7.48 -15.44
C GLU A 69 12.92 6.74 -15.09
N PHE A 70 13.26 5.67 -15.80
CA PHE A 70 14.59 5.06 -15.72
C PHE A 70 15.46 5.51 -16.88
N ALA A 71 16.70 5.92 -16.60
CA ALA A 71 17.70 6.22 -17.61
C ALA A 71 19.01 5.46 -17.34
N PRO A 72 19.45 4.57 -18.26
CA PRO A 72 18.74 4.14 -19.47
C PRO A 72 17.41 3.45 -19.15
N ALA A 73 16.55 3.28 -20.15
CA ALA A 73 15.29 2.57 -19.97
C ALA A 73 15.55 1.15 -19.43
N LEU A 74 14.60 0.62 -18.65
CA LEU A 74 14.66 -0.78 -18.22
C LEU A 74 14.56 -1.70 -19.45
N PRO A 75 15.21 -2.88 -19.43
CA PRO A 75 15.02 -3.87 -20.48
C PRO A 75 13.54 -4.24 -20.63
N ASP A 76 13.07 -4.45 -21.87
CA ASP A 76 11.66 -4.72 -22.19
C ASP A 76 11.05 -5.84 -21.35
N THR A 77 11.82 -6.88 -21.04
CA THR A 77 11.37 -8.00 -20.20
C THR A 77 11.01 -7.59 -18.77
N HIS A 78 11.71 -6.60 -18.21
CA HIS A 78 11.42 -6.07 -16.88
C HIS A 78 10.24 -5.12 -16.93
N PHE A 79 10.16 -4.28 -17.97
CA PHE A 79 9.06 -3.35 -18.14
C PHE A 79 7.73 -4.07 -18.38
N ALA A 80 7.71 -5.09 -19.23
CA ALA A 80 6.52 -5.88 -19.52
C ALA A 80 5.94 -6.56 -18.26
N ALA A 81 6.80 -6.99 -17.33
CA ALA A 81 6.39 -7.65 -16.09
C ALA A 81 5.49 -6.76 -15.20
N PHE A 82 5.54 -5.43 -15.34
CA PHE A 82 4.64 -4.54 -14.59
C PHE A 82 3.16 -4.71 -15.00
N PHE A 83 2.91 -5.11 -16.25
CA PHE A 83 1.55 -5.34 -16.77
C PHE A 83 1.04 -6.76 -16.49
N ASP A 84 1.93 -7.70 -16.22
CA ASP A 84 1.60 -9.08 -15.85
C ASP A 84 1.22 -9.23 -14.36
N LEU A 85 1.35 -8.16 -13.58
CA LEU A 85 1.03 -8.09 -12.15
C LEU A 85 -0.15 -7.13 -11.89
N PRO A 86 -1.38 -7.49 -12.28
CA PRO A 86 -2.54 -6.62 -12.11
C PRO A 86 -2.81 -6.38 -10.62
N MET A 87 -2.97 -5.11 -10.25
CA MET A 87 -3.31 -4.74 -8.88
C MET A 87 -4.82 -4.89 -8.66
N GLY A 88 -5.19 -5.63 -7.61
CA GLY A 88 -6.57 -5.68 -7.16
C GLY A 88 -7.04 -4.32 -6.66
N MET A 89 -8.28 -3.94 -7.03
CA MET A 89 -8.93 -2.75 -6.51
C MET A 89 -9.86 -3.13 -5.36
N LEU A 90 -9.60 -2.58 -4.18
CA LEU A 90 -10.43 -2.75 -3.00
C LEU A 90 -10.65 -1.39 -2.34
N THR A 91 -11.90 -1.05 -2.08
CA THR A 91 -12.26 0.14 -1.29
C THR A 91 -12.87 -0.32 0.02
N LYS A 92 -12.44 0.29 1.13
CA LYS A 92 -13.04 0.09 2.45
C LYS A 92 -13.74 1.37 2.87
N LEU A 93 -14.93 1.24 3.44
CA LEU A 93 -15.72 2.33 3.98
C LEU A 93 -15.85 2.10 5.50
N PRO A 94 -15.09 2.82 6.34
CA PRO A 94 -15.27 2.72 7.78
C PRO A 94 -16.58 3.39 8.18
N VAL A 95 -17.39 2.70 8.97
CA VAL A 95 -18.67 3.21 9.48
C VAL A 95 -18.62 3.26 10.99
N GLU A 96 -18.87 4.44 11.56
CA GLU A 96 -18.96 4.57 13.02
C GLU A 96 -20.39 4.32 13.49
N ILE A 97 -20.56 3.42 14.47
CA ILE A 97 -21.84 3.09 15.10
C ILE A 97 -21.68 3.20 16.60
N ARG A 98 -22.41 4.15 17.21
CA ARG A 98 -22.35 4.44 18.64
C ARG A 98 -23.64 4.05 19.36
N GLY A 99 -23.50 3.64 20.62
CA GLY A 99 -24.65 3.38 21.51
C GLY A 99 -25.44 2.10 21.21
N THR A 100 -25.02 1.31 20.22
CA THR A 100 -25.58 -0.02 19.92
C THR A 100 -24.53 -0.88 19.22
N ARG A 101 -24.71 -2.21 19.30
CA ARG A 101 -23.95 -3.20 18.54
C ARG A 101 -24.79 -3.95 17.51
N LEU A 102 -26.07 -3.55 17.35
CA LEU A 102 -27.03 -4.21 16.45
C LEU A 102 -27.21 -5.72 16.72
N GLY A 103 -26.88 -6.18 17.93
CA GLY A 103 -26.88 -7.60 18.29
C GLY A 103 -25.67 -8.41 17.78
N LEU A 104 -24.67 -7.75 17.19
CA LEU A 104 -23.45 -8.35 16.66
C LEU A 104 -22.34 -8.38 17.71
N ALA A 105 -21.47 -9.38 17.66
CA ALA A 105 -20.29 -9.51 18.50
C ALA A 105 -19.05 -8.88 17.84
N PRO A 106 -18.03 -8.49 18.63
CA PRO A 106 -16.74 -8.11 18.08
C PRO A 106 -16.14 -9.22 17.20
N PHE A 107 -15.64 -8.82 16.02
CA PHE A 107 -15.11 -9.69 14.98
C PHE A 107 -16.13 -10.60 14.27
N ASP A 108 -17.43 -10.32 14.39
CA ASP A 108 -18.40 -10.96 13.51
C ASP A 108 -18.18 -10.53 12.06
N ASP A 109 -18.25 -11.51 11.16
CA ASP A 109 -18.18 -11.33 9.72
C ASP A 109 -19.60 -11.26 9.14
N LEU A 110 -20.07 -10.06 8.81
CA LEU A 110 -21.37 -9.87 8.17
C LEU A 110 -21.19 -9.77 6.66
N LEU A 111 -21.53 -10.85 5.94
CA LEU A 111 -21.58 -10.87 4.49
C LEU A 111 -23.01 -10.60 4.01
N ILE A 112 -23.16 -9.56 3.19
CA ILE A 112 -24.41 -9.25 2.49
C ILE A 112 -24.22 -9.62 1.03
N GLU A 113 -24.76 -10.76 0.62
CA GLU A 113 -24.74 -11.21 -0.77
C GLU A 113 -25.66 -10.36 -1.64
N ARG A 114 -25.19 -9.98 -2.83
CA ARG A 114 -25.99 -9.21 -3.80
C ARG A 114 -25.90 -9.80 -5.20
N LEU A 115 -26.95 -9.56 -5.99
CA LEU A 115 -26.95 -9.88 -7.42
C LEU A 115 -25.70 -9.31 -8.11
N ALA A 116 -25.14 -10.12 -9.01
CA ALA A 116 -23.92 -9.81 -9.77
C ALA A 116 -22.62 -9.65 -8.96
N ARG A 117 -22.49 -10.34 -7.81
CA ARG A 117 -21.25 -10.37 -6.98
C ARG A 117 -20.85 -9.01 -6.42
N HIS A 118 -21.82 -8.15 -6.14
CA HIS A 118 -21.62 -6.91 -5.39
C HIS A 118 -21.73 -7.16 -3.89
N ASP A 119 -21.09 -8.22 -3.42
CA ASP A 119 -21.18 -8.62 -2.03
C ASP A 119 -20.49 -7.57 -1.17
N ILE A 120 -21.13 -7.21 -0.06
CA ILE A 120 -20.59 -6.26 0.90
C ILE A 120 -20.25 -7.04 2.15
N TYR A 121 -19.00 -6.90 2.58
CA TYR A 121 -18.49 -7.49 3.80
C TYR A 121 -18.28 -6.40 4.85
N PHE A 122 -18.79 -6.62 6.05
CA PHE A 122 -18.53 -5.80 7.23
C PHE A 122 -17.80 -6.62 8.28
N LEU A 123 -16.73 -6.04 8.81
CA LEU A 123 -16.06 -6.55 10.00
C LEU A 123 -16.65 -5.83 11.21
N CYS A 124 -17.39 -6.55 12.05
CA CYS A 124 -18.17 -5.92 13.10
C CYS A 124 -17.31 -5.59 14.32
N PHE A 125 -17.22 -4.31 14.67
CA PHE A 125 -16.70 -3.83 15.97
C PHE A 125 -15.37 -4.48 16.40
N PRO A 126 -14.32 -4.50 15.56
CA PRO A 126 -13.05 -5.12 15.93
C PRO A 126 -12.51 -4.48 17.21
N PHE A 127 -12.07 -5.33 18.16
CA PHE A 127 -11.62 -4.93 19.49
C PHE A 127 -12.67 -4.18 20.34
N ASP A 128 -13.97 -4.39 20.04
CA ASP A 128 -15.12 -3.74 20.69
C ASP A 128 -15.13 -2.20 20.55
N LEU A 129 -14.52 -1.70 19.48
CA LEU A 129 -14.55 -0.28 19.10
C LEU A 129 -15.86 0.06 18.38
N ASP A 130 -16.27 1.32 18.41
CA ASP A 130 -17.46 1.83 17.69
C ASP A 130 -17.29 1.87 16.15
N LEU A 131 -16.27 1.24 15.60
CA LEU A 131 -15.96 1.20 14.18
C LEU A 131 -16.44 -0.13 13.58
N MET A 132 -17.05 -0.09 12.41
CA MET A 132 -17.40 -1.24 11.56
C MET A 132 -16.78 -1.07 10.18
#